data_AF-A0A0K8QBR2-F1
#
_entry.id   AF-A0A0K8QBR2-F1
#
_cell.length_a   1.000
_cell.length_b   1.000
_cell.length_c   1.000
_cell.angle_alpha   90.00
_cell.angle_beta   90.00
_cell.angle_gamma   90.00
#
_symmetry.space_group_name_H-M   'P 1'
#
loop_
_entity.id
_entity.type
_entity.pdbx_description
1 polymer ?
#
loop_
_entity_poly.entity_id
_entity_poly.type
_entity_poly.pdbx_seq_one_letter_code
_entity_poly.pdbx_strand_id
1 'polypeptide(L)' 'MNDAFYPELLDKAPDDYSKPLQLLARGIRFVDPISKQPVEYRSRLELGEAHPA' A
#
# COMPACT_ATOMS: atom_id res chain seq x y z
N MET A 1 -4.54 -11.28 1.42
CA MET A 1 -3.79 -10.24 0.68
C MET A 1 -4.20 -10.38 -0.77
N ASN A 2 -4.95 -9.42 -1.31
CA ASN A 2 -5.55 -9.53 -2.64
C ASN A 2 -4.59 -8.98 -3.72
N ASP A 3 -3.37 -9.53 -3.74
CA ASP A 3 -2.32 -9.13 -4.68
C ASP A 3 -2.19 -10.21 -5.76
N ALA A 4 -2.48 -9.84 -7.00
CA ALA A 4 -2.37 -10.75 -8.15
C ALA A 4 -0.95 -10.81 -8.73
N PHE A 5 -0.03 -9.97 -8.24
CA PHE A 5 1.30 -9.81 -8.79
C PHE A 5 2.39 -10.39 -7.89
N TYR A 6 2.16 -10.48 -6.57
CA TYR A 6 3.20 -10.83 -5.60
C TYR A 6 2.81 -11.93 -4.60
N PRO A 7 3.76 -12.79 -4.22
CA PRO A 7 5.09 -12.93 -4.83
C PRO A 7 5.02 -13.59 -6.22
N GLU A 8 3.92 -14.29 -6.50
CA GLU A 8 3.68 -14.99 -7.75
C GLU A 8 2.71 -14.20 -8.62
N LEU A 9 3.07 -14.06 -9.89
CA LEU A 9 2.20 -13.44 -10.88
C LEU A 9 1.11 -14.42 -11.28
N LEU A 10 -0.14 -14.10 -10.94
CA LEU A 10 -1.31 -14.86 -11.38
C LEU A 10 -1.60 -14.56 -12.86
N ASP A 11 -2.24 -15.53 -13.53
CA ASP A 11 -2.71 -15.35 -14.90
C ASP A 11 -3.58 -14.11 -15.03
N LYS A 12 -3.47 -13.42 -16.16
CA LYS A 12 -4.12 -12.13 -16.40
C LYS A 12 -5.65 -12.27 -16.42
N ALA A 13 -6.26 -12.19 -15.24
CA ALA A 13 -7.68 -12.02 -15.03
C ALA A 13 -8.03 -10.52 -14.98
N PRO A 14 -9.29 -10.13 -15.22
CA PRO A 14 -9.76 -8.78 -14.91
C PRO A 14 -9.57 -8.49 -13.41
N ASP A 15 -9.24 -7.24 -13.06
CA ASP A 15 -9.12 -6.82 -11.66
C ASP A 15 -10.42 -7.12 -10.89
N ASP A 16 -10.33 -7.90 -9.82
CA ASP A 16 -11.45 -8.16 -8.92
C ASP A 16 -11.56 -7.04 -7.87
N TYR A 17 -12.27 -5.97 -8.23
CA TYR A 17 -12.52 -4.84 -7.34
C TYR A 17 -13.35 -5.19 -6.09
N SER A 18 -13.98 -6.37 -6.02
CA SER A 18 -14.63 -6.85 -4.79
C SER A 18 -13.64 -7.26 -3.71
N LYS A 19 -12.38 -7.52 -4.10
CA LYS A 19 -11.28 -7.89 -3.25
C LYS A 19 -10.12 -6.91 -3.45
N PRO A 20 -10.23 -5.68 -2.94
CA PRO A 20 -9.20 -4.67 -3.17
C PRO A 20 -7.87 -5.05 -2.51
N LEU A 21 -6.76 -4.61 -3.11
CA LEU A 21 -5.43 -4.74 -2.55
C LEU A 21 -5.39 -4.06 -1.17
N GLN A 22 -5.04 -4.83 -0.14
CA GLN A 22 -4.90 -4.34 1.23
C GLN A 22 -3.44 -3.98 1.49
N LEU A 23 -3.02 -2.80 1.02
CA LEU A 23 -1.67 -2.28 1.21
C LEU A 23 -1.71 -0.83 1.72
N LEU A 24 -1.03 -0.58 2.84
CA LEU A 24 -0.92 0.75 3.43
C LEU A 24 0.55 1.12 3.67
N ALA A 25 1.01 2.19 3.04
CA ALA A 25 2.29 2.79 3.36
C ALA A 25 2.24 3.40 4.79
N ARG A 26 2.96 2.79 5.74
CA ARG A 26 2.96 3.22 7.15
C ARG A 26 3.73 4.52 7.38
N GLY A 27 4.71 4.81 6.55
CA GLY A 27 5.45 6.05 6.59
C GLY A 27 6.46 6.15 5.47
N ILE A 28 6.97 7.36 5.29
CA ILE A 28 8.00 7.70 4.32
C ILE A 28 9.07 8.54 5.01
N ARG A 29 10.32 8.37 4.59
CA ARG A 29 11.46 9.15 5.08
C ARG A 29 12.31 9.59 3.91
N PHE A 30 12.68 10.86 3.86
CA PHE A 30 13.52 11.44 2.82
C PHE A 30 14.26 12.66 3.34
N VAL A 31 15.22 13.16 2.56
CA VAL A 31 15.88 14.45 2.83
C VAL A 31 15.03 15.54 2.18
N ASP A 32 14.49 16.46 2.97
CA ASP A 32 13.70 17.57 2.45
C ASP A 32 14.55 18.40 1.48
N PRO A 33 14.16 18.56 0.20
CA PRO A 33 14.97 19.28 -0.77
C PRO A 33 15.11 20.76 -0.46
N ILE A 34 14.22 21.34 0.36
CA ILE A 34 14.24 22.76 0.73
C ILE A 34 15.15 22.97 1.94
N SER A 35 14.87 22.33 3.08
CA SER A 35 15.66 22.50 4.31
C SER A 35 16.95 21.68 4.36
N LYS A 36 17.10 20.69 3.48
CA LYS A 36 18.18 19.68 3.48
C LYS A 36 18.25 18.80 4.74
N GLN A 37 17.21 18.82 5.57
CA GLN A 37 17.15 18.00 6.78
C GLN A 37 16.42 16.67 6.52
N PRO A 38 16.82 15.58 7.20
CA PRO A 38 16.06 14.34 7.19
C PRO A 38 14.67 14.56 7.82
N VAL A 39 13.62 14.15 7.12
CA VAL A 39 12.24 14.22 7.60
C VAL A 39 11.54 12.87 7.46
N GLU A 40 10.62 12.59 8.39
CA GLU A 40 9.79 11.39 8.38
C GLU A 40 8.33 11.75 8.58
N TYR A 41 7.46 11.14 7.78
CA TYR A 41 6.01 11.26 7.88
C TYR A 41 5.40 9.88 8.06
N ARG A 42 4.40 9.79 8.94
CA ARG A 42 3.69 8.54 9.22
C ARG A 42 2.22 8.67 8.86
N SER A 43 1.69 7.62 8.25
CA SER A 43 0.27 7.53 7.98
C SER A 43 -0.51 7.46 9.29
N ARG A 44 -1.64 8.16 9.34
CA ARG A 44 -2.62 8.08 10.43
C ARG A 44 -3.71 7.04 10.17
N LEU A 45 -3.66 6.38 9.02
CA LEU A 45 -4.59 5.33 8.64
C LEU A 45 -4.17 4.01 9.26
N GLU A 46 -5.15 3.14 9.46
CA GLU A 46 -4.93 1.73 9.77
C GLU A 46 -5.23 0.91 8.52
N LEU A 47 -4.52 -0.21 8.36
CA LEU A 47 -4.78 -1.10 7.24
C LEU A 47 -6.13 -1.78 7.50
N GLY A 48 -7.14 -1.43 6.71
CA GLY A 48 -8.45 -2.06 6.82
C GLY A 48 -8.38 -3.54 6.43
N GLU A 49 -8.91 -4.42 7.29
CA GLU A 49 -9.27 -5.78 6.88
C GLU A 49 -10.37 -5.68 5.83
N ALA A 50 -10.20 -6.35 4.68
CA ALA A 50 -11.32 -6.52 3.76
C ALA A 50 -12.36 -7.42 4.44
N HIS A 51 -13.44 -6.82 4.95
CA HIS A 51 -14.63 -7.56 5.32
C HIS A 51 -15.19 -8.23 4.06
N PRO A 52 -15.36 -9.57 4.04
CA PRO A 52 -16.10 -10.22 2.96
C PRO A 52 -17.57 -9.80 3.09
N ALA A 53 -18.11 -9.21 2.04
CA ALA A 53 -19.56 -9.10 1.84
C ALA A 53 -20.17 -10.48 1.53
#